data_AF-A0AAW4MW24-F1
#
_entry.id   AF-A0AAW4MW24-F1
#
_cell.length_a   1.000
_cell.length_b   1.000
_cell.length_c   1.000
_cell.angle_alpha   90.00
_cell.angle_beta   90.00
_cell.angle_gamma   90.00
#
_symmetry.space_group_name_H-M   'P 1'
#
loop_
_entity.id
_entity.type
_entity.pdbx_description
1 polymer ?
#
loop_
_entity_poly.entity_id
_entity_poly.type
_entity_poly.pdbx_seq_one_letter_code
_entity_poly.pdbx_strand_id
1 'polypeptide(L)'
;MERKYRQSLNAYDYQPEEMKAYLRYNGWHFNKKMCEWAVKQMRKNGKPIRMMSKEDIEDILKKNNIVLDNNVGYDAVYIAHMCLADFYGSSITEEKQMAQFIKDYVDDEDQQDGFIFNRFYADTSFNGIGIPWDEIL
;
A
#
# COMPACT_ATOMS: atom_id res chain seq x y z
N MET A 1 -12.51 -10.94 22.11
CA MET A 1 -11.78 -9.96 22.95
C MET A 1 -11.68 -8.69 22.14
N GLU A 2 -12.18 -7.56 22.64
CA GLU A 2 -12.02 -6.28 21.96
C GLU A 2 -10.51 -5.97 21.88
N ARG A 3 -9.97 -5.81 20.68
CA ARG A 3 -8.54 -5.55 20.47
C ARG A 3 -8.21 -4.17 21.05
N LYS A 4 -7.32 -4.15 22.05
CA LYS A 4 -6.81 -2.90 22.61
C LYS A 4 -5.72 -2.37 21.69
N TYR A 5 -6.04 -1.36 20.90
CA TYR A 5 -5.08 -0.64 20.08
C TYR A 5 -4.00 -0.01 20.97
N ARG A 6 -2.74 -0.29 20.66
CA ARG A 6 -1.57 0.32 21.32
C ARG A 6 -1.07 1.46 20.45
N GLN A 7 -0.65 2.55 21.09
CA GLN A 7 0.01 3.64 20.38
C GLN A 7 1.22 3.10 19.61
N SER A 8 1.30 3.45 18.34
CA SER A 8 2.42 3.04 17.50
C SER A 8 3.71 3.78 17.89
N LEU A 9 4.84 3.08 17.87
CA LEU A 9 6.12 3.62 18.33
C LEU A 9 6.72 4.63 17.34
N ASN A 10 6.32 4.60 16.08
CA ASN A 10 6.68 5.62 15.08
C ASN A 10 6.08 7.01 15.38
N ALA A 11 5.18 7.12 16.36
CA ALA A 11 4.75 8.41 16.90
C ALA A 11 5.89 9.16 17.62
N TYR A 12 6.97 8.48 17.98
CA TYR A 12 8.15 9.07 18.62
C TYR A 12 9.29 9.38 17.65
N ASP A 13 9.16 8.98 16.38
CA ASP A 13 10.15 9.28 15.35
C ASP A 13 10.10 10.75 14.95
N TYR A 14 11.25 11.27 14.49
CA TYR A 14 11.28 12.60 13.91
C TYR A 14 10.47 12.62 12.60
N GLN A 15 9.47 13.49 12.54
CA GLN A 15 8.62 13.68 11.36
C GLN A 15 8.88 15.07 10.76
N PRO A 16 9.37 15.18 9.51
CA PRO A 16 9.51 16.46 8.83
C PRO A 16 8.14 17.12 8.61
N GLU A 17 8.11 18.44 8.44
CA GLU A 17 6.85 19.21 8.36
C GLU A 17 6.00 18.80 7.14
N GLU A 18 6.64 18.47 6.02
CA GLU A 18 5.98 18.01 4.80
C GLU A 18 5.31 16.65 5.01
N MET A 19 5.95 15.75 5.77
CA MET A 19 5.34 14.47 6.18
C MET A 19 4.13 14.70 7.08
N LYS A 20 4.22 15.60 8.07
CA LYS A 20 3.08 15.94 8.94
C LYS A 20 1.93 16.52 8.12
N ALA A 21 2.22 17.39 7.15
CA ALA A 21 1.23 17.92 6.23
C ALA A 21 0.54 16.80 5.45
N TYR A 22 1.31 15.84 4.92
CA TYR A 22 0.76 14.67 4.23
C TYR A 22 -0.17 13.86 5.13
N LEU A 23 0.29 13.49 6.32
CA LEU A 23 -0.47 12.68 7.27
C LEU A 23 -1.73 13.40 7.76
N ARG A 24 -1.72 14.74 7.84
CA ARG A 24 -2.91 15.53 8.20
C ARG A 24 -4.05 15.39 7.20
N TYR A 25 -3.76 15.25 5.91
CA TYR A 25 -4.78 15.14 4.87
C TYR A 25 -5.15 13.69 4.52
N ASN A 26 -4.17 12.78 4.58
CA ASN A 26 -4.33 11.43 4.06
C ASN A 26 -4.30 10.36 5.16
N GLY A 27 -3.93 10.72 6.39
CA GLY A 27 -3.56 9.73 7.40
C GLY A 27 -2.38 8.87 6.93
N TRP A 28 -2.28 7.67 7.46
CA TRP A 28 -1.33 6.65 7.02
C TRP A 28 -1.88 5.86 5.82
N HIS A 29 -2.34 6.56 4.79
CA HIS A 29 -2.89 5.96 3.56
C HIS A 29 -2.29 6.59 2.32
N PHE A 30 -2.26 5.81 1.25
CA PHE A 30 -1.77 6.27 -0.04
C PHE A 30 -2.78 7.21 -0.69
N ASN A 31 -2.34 8.42 -1.00
CA ASN A 31 -2.92 9.22 -2.08
C ASN A 31 -2.37 8.76 -3.45
N LYS A 32 -2.94 9.32 -4.53
CA LYS A 32 -2.54 8.98 -5.90
C LYS A 32 -1.05 9.19 -6.15
N LYS A 33 -0.51 10.37 -5.80
CA LYS A 33 0.88 10.73 -6.07
C LYS A 33 1.87 9.83 -5.33
N MET A 34 1.62 9.57 -4.04
CA MET A 34 2.44 8.66 -3.25
C MET A 34 2.39 7.25 -3.83
N CYS A 35 1.20 6.75 -4.18
CA CYS A 35 1.07 5.42 -4.78
C CYS A 35 1.87 5.32 -6.08
N GLU A 36 1.74 6.30 -6.97
CA GLU A 36 2.50 6.35 -8.22
C GLU A 36 4.01 6.41 -7.98
N TRP A 37 4.47 7.22 -7.02
CA TRP A 37 5.89 7.29 -6.65
C TRP A 37 6.40 5.95 -6.11
N ALA A 38 5.67 5.35 -5.17
CA ALA A 38 6.03 4.08 -4.55
C ALA A 38 6.09 2.94 -5.57
N VAL A 39 5.09 2.84 -6.46
CA VAL A 39 5.02 1.82 -7.51
C VAL A 39 6.15 1.97 -8.54
N LYS A 40 6.59 3.19 -8.84
CA LYS A 40 7.75 3.42 -9.72
C LYS A 40 9.06 2.84 -9.19
N GLN A 41 9.16 2.57 -7.89
CA GLN A 41 10.32 1.95 -7.28
C GLN A 41 10.28 0.41 -7.35
N MET A 42 9.10 -0.19 -7.58
CA MET A 42 8.94 -1.64 -7.61
C MET A 42 9.55 -2.28 -8.86
N ARG A 43 10.15 -3.46 -8.70
CA ARG A 43 10.80 -4.20 -9.78
C ARG A 43 10.42 -5.67 -9.71
N LYS A 44 10.33 -6.31 -10.87
CA LYS A 44 10.20 -7.75 -11.01
C LYS A 44 11.29 -8.26 -11.94
N ASN A 45 12.11 -9.21 -11.48
CA ASN A 45 13.24 -9.74 -12.25
C ASN A 45 14.14 -8.60 -12.81
N GLY A 46 14.38 -7.57 -12.01
CA GLY A 46 15.17 -6.39 -12.37
C GLY A 46 14.50 -5.37 -13.30
N LYS A 47 13.25 -5.59 -13.72
CA LYS A 47 12.51 -4.68 -14.62
C LYS A 47 11.38 -3.94 -13.91
N PRO A 48 11.06 -2.68 -14.28
CA PRO A 48 9.87 -2.00 -13.78
C PRO A 48 8.60 -2.81 -14.03
N ILE A 49 7.70 -2.82 -13.06
CA ILE A 49 6.38 -3.45 -13.22
C ILE A 49 5.46 -2.58 -14.08
N ARG A 50 4.44 -3.21 -14.68
CA ARG A 50 3.37 -2.47 -15.37
C ARG A 50 2.52 -1.74 -14.33
N MET A 51 2.35 -0.43 -14.52
CA MET A 51 1.42 0.35 -13.73
C MET A 51 0.00 0.15 -14.25
N MET A 52 -0.93 -0.16 -13.34
CA MET A 52 -2.36 -0.28 -13.58
C MET A 52 -3.06 0.92 -12.97
N SER A 53 -4.13 1.39 -13.63
CA SER A 53 -4.98 2.46 -13.09
C SER A 53 -5.78 1.95 -11.88
N LYS A 54 -6.36 2.86 -11.11
CA LYS A 54 -7.23 2.47 -9.98
C LYS A 54 -8.44 1.70 -10.48
N GLU A 55 -8.97 2.13 -11.63
CA GLU A 55 -10.10 1.54 -12.33
C GLU A 55 -9.79 0.10 -12.77
N ASP A 56 -8.58 -0.16 -13.29
CA ASP A 56 -8.15 -1.52 -13.64
C ASP A 56 -8.17 -2.45 -12.40
N ILE A 57 -7.72 -1.97 -11.24
CA ILE A 57 -7.72 -2.76 -10.00
C ILE A 57 -9.15 -3.01 -9.51
N GLU A 58 -10.01 -1.99 -9.55
CA GLU A 58 -11.42 -2.13 -9.18
C GLU A 58 -12.15 -3.12 -10.08
N ASP A 59 -11.86 -3.13 -11.38
CA ASP A 59 -12.44 -4.08 -12.34
C ASP A 59 -11.97 -5.51 -12.09
N ILE A 60 -10.68 -5.71 -11.74
CA ILE A 60 -10.16 -7.02 -11.30
C ILE A 60 -10.93 -7.52 -10.07
N LEU A 61 -11.12 -6.67 -9.06
CA LEU A 61 -11.84 -7.06 -7.84
C LEU A 61 -13.31 -7.39 -8.13
N LYS A 62 -14.01 -6.53 -8.90
CA LYS A 62 -15.41 -6.74 -9.29
C LYS A 62 -15.60 -8.04 -10.08
N LYS A 63 -14.75 -8.29 -11.08
CA LYS A 63 -14.80 -9.51 -11.92
C LYS A 63 -14.65 -10.78 -11.09
N ASN A 64 -13.90 -10.70 -9.99
CA ASN A 64 -13.69 -11.80 -9.07
C ASN A 64 -14.65 -11.82 -7.87
N ASN A 65 -15.67 -10.95 -7.85
CA ASN A 65 -16.66 -10.80 -6.77
C ASN A 65 -16.03 -10.51 -5.40
N ILE A 66 -14.94 -9.73 -5.39
CA ILE A 66 -14.26 -9.30 -4.17
C ILE A 66 -14.73 -7.89 -3.79
N VAL A 67 -15.11 -7.74 -2.53
CA VAL A 67 -15.40 -6.44 -1.90
C VAL A 67 -14.35 -6.23 -0.80
N LEU A 68 -13.80 -5.02 -0.75
CA LEU A 68 -12.86 -4.59 0.27
C LEU A 68 -13.59 -3.74 1.31
N ASP A 69 -13.49 -4.11 2.57
CA ASP A 69 -14.21 -3.47 3.67
C ASP A 69 -13.42 -2.28 4.25
N ASN A 70 -12.08 -2.36 4.23
CA ASN A 70 -11.18 -1.37 4.83
C ASN A 70 -10.33 -0.61 3.80
N ASN A 71 -10.73 -0.59 2.53
CA ASN A 71 -9.95 0.09 1.50
C ASN A 71 -10.07 1.62 1.60
N VAL A 72 -8.95 2.31 1.82
CA VAL A 72 -8.85 3.76 1.87
C VAL A 72 -7.88 4.27 0.80
N GLY A 73 -8.26 5.35 0.10
CA GLY A 73 -7.40 6.02 -0.87
C GLY A 73 -6.94 5.11 -2.02
N TYR A 74 -5.64 4.86 -2.08
CA TYR A 74 -4.92 4.06 -3.07
C TYR A 74 -4.24 2.82 -2.45
N ASP A 75 -4.59 2.43 -1.22
CA ASP A 75 -3.95 1.32 -0.52
C ASP A 75 -4.08 -0.01 -1.28
N ALA A 76 -5.29 -0.36 -1.74
CA ALA A 76 -5.49 -1.55 -2.57
C ALA A 76 -4.71 -1.48 -3.89
N VAL A 77 -4.53 -0.29 -4.46
CA VAL A 77 -3.74 -0.10 -5.68
C VAL A 77 -2.27 -0.38 -5.41
N TYR A 78 -1.73 0.13 -4.30
CA TYR A 78 -0.36 -0.16 -3.89
C TYR A 78 -0.15 -1.67 -3.65
N ILE A 79 -1.06 -2.32 -2.92
CA ILE A 79 -1.00 -3.77 -2.64
C ILE A 79 -1.08 -4.60 -3.93
N ALA A 80 -1.92 -4.21 -4.89
CA ALA A 80 -1.99 -4.89 -6.18
C ALA A 80 -0.64 -4.84 -6.92
N HIS A 81 0.05 -3.71 -6.90
CA HIS A 81 1.37 -3.57 -7.53
C HIS A 81 2.47 -4.31 -6.78
N MET A 82 2.43 -4.31 -5.45
CA MET A 82 3.33 -5.13 -4.63
C MET A 82 3.12 -6.62 -4.94
N CYS A 83 1.87 -7.08 -5.05
CA CYS A 83 1.53 -8.43 -5.50
C CYS A 83 2.16 -8.75 -6.86
N LEU A 84 2.05 -7.84 -7.83
CA LEU A 84 2.64 -8.01 -9.16
C LEU A 84 4.17 -8.13 -9.11
N ALA A 85 4.83 -7.33 -8.28
CA ALA A 85 6.28 -7.27 -8.16
C ALA A 85 6.85 -8.54 -7.50
N ASP A 86 6.30 -8.92 -6.35
CA ASP A 86 6.97 -9.84 -5.43
C ASP A 86 6.41 -11.28 -5.52
N PHE A 87 5.13 -11.43 -5.86
CA PHE A 87 4.43 -12.73 -5.73
C PHE A 87 3.90 -13.28 -7.07
N TYR A 88 3.49 -12.39 -7.98
CA TYR A 88 2.83 -12.81 -9.22
C TYR A 88 3.80 -13.57 -10.14
N GLY A 89 3.33 -14.54 -10.91
CA GLY A 89 4.18 -15.44 -11.72
C GLY A 89 5.12 -16.34 -10.90
N SER A 90 4.95 -16.39 -9.57
CA SER A 90 5.62 -17.30 -8.65
C SER A 90 4.58 -18.01 -7.79
N SER A 91 4.34 -17.55 -6.56
CA SER A 91 3.34 -18.14 -5.66
C SER A 91 1.90 -17.77 -6.05
N ILE A 92 1.71 -16.63 -6.72
CA ILE A 92 0.43 -16.19 -7.27
C ILE A 92 0.54 -16.29 -8.80
N THR A 93 -0.27 -17.12 -9.43
CA THR A 93 -0.18 -17.35 -10.89
C THR A 93 -1.41 -16.88 -11.65
N GLU A 94 -2.51 -16.63 -10.95
CA GLU A 94 -3.79 -16.26 -11.54
C GLU A 94 -4.35 -14.94 -11.01
N GLU A 95 -5.12 -14.24 -11.85
CA GLU A 95 -5.80 -12.98 -11.50
C GLU A 95 -6.72 -13.14 -10.28
N LYS A 96 -7.42 -14.29 -10.17
CA LYS A 96 -8.29 -14.58 -9.03
C LYS A 96 -7.51 -14.67 -7.71
N GLN A 97 -6.33 -15.28 -7.74
CA GLN A 97 -5.46 -15.37 -6.56
C GLN A 97 -4.92 -14.00 -6.18
N MET A 98 -4.58 -13.16 -7.16
CA MET A 98 -4.20 -11.77 -6.91
C MET A 98 -5.35 -10.97 -6.29
N ALA A 99 -6.58 -11.11 -6.79
CA ALA A 99 -7.75 -10.44 -6.20
C ALA A 99 -7.99 -10.86 -4.74
N GLN A 100 -7.85 -12.16 -4.45
CA GLN A 100 -7.94 -12.68 -3.08
C GLN A 100 -6.81 -12.14 -2.19
N PHE A 101 -5.58 -12.11 -2.69
CA PHE A 101 -4.43 -11.57 -1.98
C PHE A 101 -4.64 -10.09 -1.58
N ILE A 102 -5.19 -9.28 -2.49
CA ILE A 102 -5.51 -7.88 -2.20
C ILE A 102 -6.54 -7.81 -1.05
N LYS A 103 -7.57 -8.65 -1.07
CA LYS A 103 -8.56 -8.72 0.01
C LYS A 103 -7.92 -9.09 1.35
N ASP A 104 -7.17 -10.19 1.36
CA ASP A 104 -6.57 -10.73 2.59
C ASP A 104 -5.62 -9.71 3.24
N TYR A 105 -4.95 -8.89 2.44
CA TYR A 105 -4.04 -7.86 2.94
C TYR A 105 -4.77 -6.58 3.36
N VAL A 106 -5.68 -6.06 2.54
CA VAL A 106 -6.39 -4.80 2.83
C VAL A 106 -7.34 -4.94 4.01
N ASP A 107 -8.01 -6.10 4.11
CA ASP A 107 -8.99 -6.38 5.15
C ASP A 107 -8.39 -7.20 6.31
N ASP A 108 -7.07 -7.15 6.51
CA ASP A 108 -6.37 -7.88 7.57
C ASP A 108 -6.90 -7.46 8.95
N GLU A 109 -7.69 -8.33 9.59
CA GLU A 109 -8.27 -8.12 10.92
C GLU A 109 -7.20 -8.02 12.02
N ASP A 110 -5.99 -8.52 11.72
CA ASP A 110 -4.88 -8.53 12.63
C ASP A 110 -4.11 -7.21 12.70
N GLN A 111 -4.39 -6.26 11.81
CA GLN A 111 -3.63 -5.02 11.68
C GLN A 111 -4.37 -3.77 12.18
N GLN A 112 -3.60 -2.69 12.37
CA GLN A 112 -4.17 -1.36 12.63
C GLN A 112 -4.49 -0.67 11.31
N ASP A 113 -5.38 0.31 11.38
CA ASP A 113 -5.65 1.20 10.26
C ASP A 113 -4.36 1.89 9.77
N GLY A 114 -4.22 2.00 8.44
CA GLY A 114 -3.03 2.55 7.79
C GLY A 114 -1.74 1.71 7.90
N PHE A 115 -1.82 0.44 8.30
CA PHE A 115 -0.62 -0.40 8.42
C PHE A 115 0.12 -0.60 7.09
N ILE A 116 -0.61 -0.61 5.95
CA ILE A 116 -0.04 -0.80 4.61
C ILE A 116 1.00 0.29 4.32
N PHE A 117 0.62 1.55 4.54
CA PHE A 117 1.54 2.67 4.39
C PHE A 117 2.64 2.64 5.44
N ASN A 118 2.32 2.33 6.70
CA ASN A 118 3.34 2.25 7.75
C ASN A 118 4.43 1.23 7.42
N ARG A 119 4.05 0.08 6.85
CA ARG A 119 4.99 -0.94 6.38
C ARG A 119 5.85 -0.41 5.25
N PHE A 120 5.24 0.21 4.24
CA PHE A 120 5.96 0.87 3.16
C PHE A 120 6.96 1.92 3.69
N TYR A 121 6.52 2.78 4.61
CA TYR A 121 7.37 3.79 5.22
C TYR A 121 8.57 3.14 5.93
N ALA A 122 8.35 2.12 6.75
CA ALA A 122 9.41 1.37 7.41
C ALA A 122 10.40 0.75 6.41
N ASP A 123 9.90 0.17 5.32
CA ASP A 123 10.74 -0.41 4.27
C ASP A 123 11.57 0.67 3.56
N THR A 124 11.00 1.84 3.26
CA THR A 124 11.76 2.96 2.65
C THR A 124 12.85 3.47 3.59
N SER A 125 12.53 3.65 4.88
CA SER A 125 13.50 4.07 5.90
C SER A 125 14.64 3.06 6.05
N PHE A 126 14.32 1.76 6.13
CA PHE A 126 15.31 0.70 6.27
C PHE A 126 16.23 0.61 5.04
N ASN A 127 15.68 0.83 3.85
CA ASN A 127 16.45 0.84 2.60
C ASN A 127 17.19 2.16 2.33
N GLY A 128 17.07 3.17 3.21
CA GLY A 128 17.69 4.47 3.03
C GLY A 128 17.11 5.28 1.86
N ILE A 129 15.85 5.04 1.49
CA ILE A 129 15.16 5.71 0.40
C ILE A 129 14.33 6.86 0.99
N GLY A 130 14.74 8.10 0.68
CA GLY A 130 13.98 9.29 1.08
C GLY A 130 12.68 9.41 0.29
N ILE A 131 11.57 9.57 1.01
CA ILE A 131 10.27 9.92 0.43
C ILE A 131 10.26 11.43 0.12
N PRO A 132 9.95 11.86 -1.12
CA PRO A 132 9.90 13.27 -1.50
C PRO A 132 8.56 13.89 -1.05
N TRP A 133 8.42 14.09 0.27
CA TRP A 133 7.19 14.53 0.92
C TRP A 133 6.59 15.83 0.36
N ASP A 134 7.44 16.73 -0.12
CA ASP A 134 7.09 18.02 -0.73
C ASP A 134 6.43 17.88 -2.10
N GLU A 135 6.75 16.83 -2.87
CA GLU A 135 6.21 16.61 -4.22
C GLU A 135 4.88 15.83 -4.22
N ILE A 136 4.68 14.98 -3.20
CA ILE A 136 3.61 13.99 -3.15
C ILE A 136 2.37 14.44 -2.38
N LEU A 137 2.41 15.60 -1.71
CA LEU A 137 1.24 16.21 -1.05
C LEU A 137 0.09 16.42 -2.04
#